data_AF-A0A7Y5LZ65-F1
#
_entry.id   AF-A0A7Y5LZ65-F1
#
_cell.length_a   1.000
_cell.length_b   1.000
_cell.length_c   1.000
_cell.angle_alpha   90.00
_cell.angle_beta   90.00
_cell.angle_gamma   90.00
#
_symmetry.space_group_name_H-M   'P 1'
#
loop_
_entity.id
_entity.type
_entity.pdbx_description
1 polymer ?
#
loop_
_entity_poly.entity_id
_entity_poly.type
_entity_poly.pdbx_seq_one_letter_code
_entity_poly.pdbx_strand_id
1 'polypeptide(L)'
;MMKNLTFALLLVPAVFVLPAALVAGGDPIADARAAARSGDGAKTGELLGEAVARAHRAGDLLAEQEAAEAWREILSKRRQMATGDALEAALLAKLDPKRCGAFFSAPVLAGDLLLESAATGECPDLPKHAAILRPFIKGGKSGTGLAVLARLASGMVEARGAAPDKGVEFLDSALKSAGEEGWAEIGVAAGVELAALHLKQGREDAAAAAVGAFAALLTARSGNRLRNLATKAVEKRLAGAPEKVLAPWKSAQEYLSPATSSAGADGGAGADGASSPHPVSPLGEALKKLPAGRILATVERIDRGFELRVSWDPRFRGTLKEVEGTKYLDDGGLTVGLSDAGVALRMTDPRGLDGQPGASSEREEGLAWYRLARKETWNLSKDGVVTITAGR
;
A
#
# COMPACT_ATOMS: atom_id res chain seq x y z
N MET A 1 -44.87 -44.92 32.56
CA MET A 1 -45.13 -43.47 32.54
C MET A 1 -44.10 -42.76 33.42
N MET A 2 -42.99 -42.31 32.84
CA MET A 2 -42.05 -41.39 33.49
C MET A 2 -41.61 -40.35 32.46
N LYS A 3 -41.73 -39.08 32.84
CA LYS A 3 -41.59 -37.89 31.98
C LYS A 3 -40.11 -37.61 31.73
N ASN A 4 -39.73 -37.43 30.47
CA ASN A 4 -38.42 -36.89 30.08
C ASN A 4 -38.40 -35.40 30.40
N LEU A 5 -37.47 -34.99 31.26
CA LEU A 5 -37.16 -33.58 31.55
C LEU A 5 -36.00 -33.15 30.64
N THR A 6 -36.31 -32.37 29.60
CA THR A 6 -35.30 -31.74 28.74
C THR A 6 -34.78 -30.49 29.43
N PHE A 7 -33.53 -30.49 29.89
CA PHE A 7 -32.84 -29.28 30.36
C PHE A 7 -32.30 -28.50 29.14
N ALA A 8 -32.93 -27.38 28.83
CA ALA A 8 -32.39 -26.39 27.89
C ALA A 8 -31.34 -25.55 28.63
N LEU A 9 -30.05 -25.80 28.35
CA LEU A 9 -28.95 -24.98 28.83
C LEU A 9 -28.86 -23.72 27.95
N LEU A 10 -29.44 -22.62 28.42
CA LEU A 10 -29.27 -21.28 27.85
C LEU A 10 -27.84 -20.79 28.11
N LEU A 11 -26.93 -21.03 27.16
CA LEU A 11 -25.61 -20.40 27.12
C LEU A 11 -25.77 -18.94 26.67
N VAL A 12 -25.82 -18.02 27.62
CA VAL A 12 -25.62 -16.58 27.36
C VAL A 12 -24.14 -16.38 27.02
N PRO A 13 -23.78 -15.81 25.86
CA PRO A 13 -22.39 -15.48 25.58
C PRO A 13 -21.97 -14.36 26.55
N ALA A 14 -21.03 -14.68 27.44
CA ALA A 14 -20.36 -13.70 28.27
C ALA A 14 -19.61 -12.72 27.36
N VAL A 15 -20.16 -11.51 27.21
CA VAL A 15 -19.45 -10.37 26.63
C VAL A 15 -18.34 -10.02 27.60
N PHE A 16 -17.12 -10.51 27.31
CA PHE A 16 -15.91 -10.02 27.95
C PHE A 16 -15.68 -8.57 27.50
N VAL A 17 -16.25 -7.62 28.23
CA VAL A 17 -15.77 -6.23 28.23
C VAL A 17 -14.46 -6.27 29.01
N LEU A 18 -13.34 -6.35 28.30
CA LEU A 18 -12.03 -6.08 28.88
C LEU A 18 -12.07 -4.64 29.42
N PRO A 19 -11.80 -4.41 30.72
CA PRO A 19 -11.66 -3.05 31.21
C PRO A 19 -10.48 -2.41 30.47
N ALA A 20 -10.71 -1.22 29.92
CA ALA A 20 -9.66 -0.38 29.37
C ALA A 20 -8.61 -0.19 30.48
N ALA A 21 -7.49 -0.92 30.36
CA ALA A 21 -6.34 -0.68 31.21
C ALA A 21 -5.91 0.76 30.95
N LEU A 22 -6.07 1.63 31.95
CA LEU A 22 -5.37 2.90 32.02
C LEU A 22 -3.87 2.56 32.02
N VAL A 23 -3.27 2.55 30.83
CA VAL A 23 -1.83 2.52 30.70
C VAL A 23 -1.36 3.92 31.10
N ALA A 24 -0.70 4.01 32.25
CA ALA A 24 0.15 5.14 32.59
C ALA A 24 1.25 5.23 31.52
N GLY A 25 0.99 5.99 30.46
CA GLY A 25 1.89 6.16 29.34
C GLY A 25 1.51 7.44 28.62
N GLY A 26 2.50 8.26 28.28
CA GLY A 26 2.33 9.52 27.55
C GLY A 26 1.59 9.34 26.24
N ASP A 27 1.25 10.46 25.62
CA ASP A 27 0.70 10.49 24.26
C ASP A 27 1.80 10.04 23.28
N PRO A 28 1.71 8.81 22.71
CA PRO A 28 2.77 8.28 21.87
C PRO A 28 2.99 9.11 20.60
N ILE A 29 1.97 9.85 20.13
CA ILE A 29 2.10 10.72 18.97
C ILE A 29 2.89 11.99 19.34
N ALA A 30 2.58 12.60 20.49
CA ALA A 30 3.36 13.74 21.00
C ALA A 30 4.82 13.34 21.27
N ASP A 31 5.04 12.17 21.87
CA ASP A 31 6.38 11.64 22.13
C ASP A 31 7.12 11.33 20.81
N ALA A 32 6.44 10.78 19.80
CA ALA A 32 7.03 10.55 18.49
C ALA A 32 7.48 11.83 17.80
N ARG A 33 6.67 12.90 17.87
CA ARG A 33 7.03 14.24 17.37
C ARG A 33 8.22 14.82 18.14
N ALA A 34 8.33 14.57 19.45
CA ALA A 34 9.49 14.99 20.24
C ALA A 34 10.76 14.24 19.80
N ALA A 35 10.69 12.90 19.65
CA ALA A 35 11.81 12.08 19.16
C ALA A 35 12.24 12.47 17.73
N ALA A 36 11.29 12.84 16.87
CA ALA A 36 11.59 13.27 15.51
C ALA A 36 12.38 14.59 15.50
N ARG A 37 12.02 15.52 16.39
CA ARG A 37 12.76 16.79 16.58
C ARG A 37 14.18 16.59 17.10
N SER A 38 14.44 15.51 17.84
CA SER A 38 15.80 15.14 18.27
C SER A 38 16.56 14.30 17.22
N GLY A 39 15.96 13.98 16.07
CA GLY A 39 16.59 13.20 15.01
C GLY A 39 16.62 11.68 15.25
N ASP A 40 15.92 11.18 16.27
CA ASP A 40 15.90 9.74 16.62
C ASP A 40 14.83 9.01 15.81
N GLY A 41 15.15 8.69 14.56
CA GLY A 41 14.24 8.00 13.64
C GLY A 41 13.73 6.66 14.18
N ALA A 42 14.59 5.86 14.84
CA ALA A 42 14.20 4.58 15.40
C ALA A 42 13.16 4.74 16.52
N LYS A 43 13.39 5.68 17.45
CA LYS A 43 12.43 5.93 18.53
C LYS A 43 11.12 6.53 18.02
N THR A 44 11.19 7.43 17.04
CA THR A 44 10.00 7.96 16.36
C THR A 44 9.17 6.84 15.74
N GLY A 45 9.80 5.92 15.01
CA GLY A 45 9.11 4.80 14.38
C GLY A 45 8.49 3.85 15.38
N GLU A 46 9.21 3.59 16.48
CA GLU A 46 8.70 2.79 17.59
C GLU A 46 7.41 3.38 18.19
N LEU A 47 7.42 4.67 18.50
CA LEU A 47 6.31 5.37 19.16
C LEU A 47 5.09 5.52 18.23
N LEU A 48 5.31 5.84 16.95
CA LEU A 48 4.22 5.83 15.97
C LEU A 48 3.66 4.43 15.76
N GLY A 49 4.52 3.42 15.66
CA GLY A 49 4.07 2.03 15.56
C GLY A 49 3.26 1.58 16.76
N GLU A 50 3.60 2.02 17.96
CA GLU A 50 2.78 1.79 19.16
C GLU A 50 1.44 2.49 19.11
N ALA A 51 1.39 3.75 18.65
CA ALA A 51 0.14 4.48 18.46
C ALA A 51 -0.79 3.75 17.48
N VAL A 52 -0.25 3.35 16.32
CA VAL A 52 -1.00 2.60 15.30
C VAL A 52 -1.46 1.25 15.83
N ALA A 53 -0.59 0.49 16.51
CA ALA A 53 -0.96 -0.80 17.07
C ALA A 53 -2.05 -0.67 18.16
N ARG A 54 -2.05 0.42 18.95
CA ARG A 54 -3.14 0.73 19.89
C ARG A 54 -4.44 1.03 19.14
N ALA A 55 -4.40 1.88 18.12
CA ALA A 55 -5.56 2.21 17.29
C ALA A 55 -6.16 0.95 16.62
N HIS A 56 -5.32 0.08 16.05
CA HIS A 56 -5.74 -1.18 15.44
C HIS A 56 -6.42 -2.12 16.44
N ARG A 57 -5.88 -2.26 17.66
CA ARG A 57 -6.50 -3.08 18.73
C ARG A 57 -7.84 -2.51 19.18
N ALA A 58 -7.98 -1.19 19.21
CA ALA A 58 -9.22 -0.50 19.57
C ALA A 58 -10.26 -0.49 18.44
N GLY A 59 -9.84 -0.75 17.19
CA GLY A 59 -10.69 -0.52 16.02
C GLY A 59 -11.00 0.97 15.83
N ASP A 60 -10.05 1.84 16.17
CA ASP A 60 -10.20 3.29 16.14
C ASP A 60 -9.56 3.88 14.88
N LEU A 61 -10.38 4.09 13.86
CA LEU A 61 -9.96 4.64 12.57
C LEU A 61 -9.45 6.09 12.68
N LEU A 62 -10.00 6.87 13.62
CA LEU A 62 -9.59 8.28 13.78
C LEU A 62 -8.23 8.36 14.46
N ALA A 63 -7.99 7.55 15.49
CA ALA A 63 -6.66 7.45 16.10
C ALA A 63 -5.60 6.93 15.10
N GLU A 64 -5.98 6.05 14.17
CA GLU A 64 -5.10 5.62 13.08
C GLU A 64 -4.77 6.78 12.12
N GLN A 65 -5.75 7.64 11.80
CA GLN A 65 -5.52 8.84 10.99
C GLN A 65 -4.60 9.84 11.71
N GLU A 66 -4.78 10.10 13.00
CA GLU A 66 -3.93 11.02 13.75
C GLU A 66 -2.46 10.59 13.71
N ALA A 67 -2.20 9.27 13.80
CA ALA A 67 -0.86 8.73 13.61
C ALA A 67 -0.35 8.92 12.16
N ALA A 68 -1.23 8.82 11.16
CA ALA A 68 -0.89 9.03 9.75
C ALA A 68 -0.56 10.50 9.45
N GLU A 69 -1.27 11.44 10.07
CA GLU A 69 -1.00 12.87 9.97
C GLU A 69 0.33 13.23 10.63
N ALA A 70 0.61 12.68 11.83
CA ALA A 70 1.89 12.86 12.48
C ALA A 70 3.05 12.29 11.63
N TRP A 71 2.84 11.13 11.00
CA TRP A 71 3.78 10.55 10.06
C TRP A 71 4.06 11.48 8.87
N ARG A 72 3.02 12.01 8.21
CA ARG A 72 3.18 12.99 7.11
C ARG A 72 3.94 14.23 7.57
N GLU A 73 3.60 14.77 8.74
CA GLU A 73 4.28 15.93 9.32
C GLU A 73 5.79 15.64 9.49
N ILE A 74 6.13 14.47 10.04
CA ILE A 74 7.51 14.04 10.27
C ILE A 74 8.24 13.83 8.93
N LEU A 75 7.61 13.16 7.96
CA LEU A 75 8.17 12.94 6.64
C LEU A 75 8.39 14.25 5.87
N SER A 76 7.49 15.23 5.97
CA SER A 76 7.66 16.53 5.32
C SER A 76 8.94 17.27 5.80
N LYS A 77 9.38 16.95 7.03
CA LYS A 77 10.60 17.48 7.66
C LYS A 77 11.82 16.56 7.46
N ARG A 78 11.66 15.38 6.84
CA ARG A 78 12.68 14.32 6.63
C ARG A 78 13.88 14.75 5.80
N ARG A 79 13.82 15.83 5.01
CA ARG A 79 15.00 16.39 4.33
C ARG A 79 16.17 16.72 5.28
N GLN A 80 15.93 16.73 6.59
CA GLN A 80 16.93 16.97 7.64
C GLN A 80 17.29 15.72 8.47
N MET A 81 16.73 14.53 8.19
CA MET A 81 16.94 13.31 8.99
C MET A 81 17.81 12.29 8.25
N ALA A 82 18.90 11.85 8.89
CA ALA A 82 19.84 10.88 8.33
C ALA A 82 19.38 9.40 8.42
N THR A 83 18.17 9.12 8.92
CA THR A 83 17.78 7.78 9.43
C THR A 83 16.41 7.28 8.94
N GLY A 84 16.03 7.61 7.70
CA GLY A 84 14.76 7.18 7.10
C GLY A 84 14.47 5.67 7.20
N ASP A 85 15.47 4.84 6.93
CA ASP A 85 15.33 3.38 6.96
C ASP A 85 15.05 2.85 8.38
N ALA A 86 15.68 3.46 9.40
CA ALA A 86 15.49 3.08 10.79
C ALA A 86 14.07 3.43 11.29
N LEU A 87 13.51 4.53 10.79
CA LEU A 87 12.15 4.96 11.08
C LEU A 87 11.11 3.95 10.56
N GLU A 88 11.19 3.60 9.27
CA GLU A 88 10.25 2.67 8.63
C GLU A 88 10.39 1.25 9.18
N ALA A 89 11.61 0.79 9.44
CA ALA A 89 11.86 -0.52 10.05
C ALA A 89 11.28 -0.63 11.47
N ALA A 90 11.45 0.40 12.30
CA ALA A 90 10.90 0.44 13.66
C ALA A 90 9.37 0.50 13.66
N LEU A 91 8.78 1.26 12.75
CA LEU A 91 7.33 1.29 12.53
C LEU A 91 6.82 -0.11 12.15
N LEU A 92 7.41 -0.72 11.12
CA LEU A 92 7.02 -2.04 10.61
C LEU A 92 7.06 -3.12 11.70
N ALA A 93 8.03 -3.07 12.59
CA ALA A 93 8.19 -4.03 13.69
C ALA A 93 7.05 -4.01 14.73
N LYS A 94 6.26 -2.94 14.81
CA LYS A 94 5.14 -2.80 15.75
C LYS A 94 3.78 -3.12 15.13
N LEU A 95 3.68 -3.14 13.82
CA LEU A 95 2.43 -3.40 13.11
C LEU A 95 2.07 -4.89 13.09
N ASP A 96 0.78 -5.22 13.11
CA ASP A 96 0.32 -6.60 12.98
C ASP A 96 0.51 -7.09 11.52
N PRO A 97 1.36 -8.11 11.26
CA PRO A 97 1.63 -8.60 9.92
C PRO A 97 0.41 -9.22 9.24
N LYS A 98 -0.64 -9.59 9.99
CA LYS A 98 -1.86 -10.20 9.45
C LYS A 98 -2.95 -9.19 9.13
N ARG A 99 -2.81 -7.95 9.61
CA ARG A 99 -3.82 -6.91 9.45
C ARG A 99 -3.49 -6.01 8.27
N CYS A 100 -4.45 -5.87 7.37
CA CYS A 100 -4.45 -4.82 6.36
C CYS A 100 -5.19 -3.60 6.94
N GLY A 101 -4.46 -2.58 7.37
CA GLY A 101 -5.05 -1.36 7.96
C GLY A 101 -5.38 -0.28 6.93
N ALA A 102 -6.15 0.73 7.34
CA ALA A 102 -6.66 1.76 6.44
C ALA A 102 -5.59 2.78 6.04
N PHE A 103 -4.78 3.22 7.01
CA PHE A 103 -3.67 4.15 6.78
C PHE A 103 -2.31 3.47 6.88
N PHE A 104 -2.16 2.50 7.80
CA PHE A 104 -0.94 1.74 7.97
C PHE A 104 -1.19 0.25 7.85
N SER A 105 -0.32 -0.43 7.11
CA SER A 105 -0.44 -1.85 6.85
C SER A 105 0.94 -2.46 6.72
N ALA A 106 1.30 -3.36 7.64
CA ALA A 106 2.56 -4.08 7.62
C ALA A 106 2.86 -4.73 6.26
N PRO A 107 1.94 -5.49 5.63
CA PRO A 107 2.23 -6.09 4.33
C PRO A 107 2.38 -5.06 3.20
N VAL A 108 1.70 -3.92 3.27
CA VAL A 108 1.87 -2.88 2.23
C VAL A 108 3.22 -2.17 2.40
N LEU A 109 3.57 -1.77 3.62
CA LEU A 109 4.86 -1.14 3.91
C LEU A 109 6.04 -2.07 3.59
N ALA A 110 5.95 -3.35 3.96
CA ALA A 110 6.95 -4.35 3.58
C ALA A 110 7.07 -4.51 2.06
N GLY A 111 5.96 -4.38 1.32
CA GLY A 111 5.93 -4.41 -0.13
C GLY A 111 6.59 -3.19 -0.77
N ASP A 112 6.35 -1.98 -0.25
CA ASP A 112 6.96 -0.77 -0.79
C ASP A 112 8.47 -0.72 -0.49
N LEU A 113 8.89 -1.09 0.73
CA LEU A 113 10.30 -1.27 1.09
C LEU A 113 11.01 -2.31 0.22
N LEU A 114 10.31 -3.40 -0.13
CA LEU A 114 10.82 -4.43 -1.04
C LEU A 114 11.05 -3.87 -2.45
N LEU A 115 10.12 -3.07 -2.97
CA LEU A 115 10.24 -2.47 -4.31
C LEU A 115 11.37 -1.44 -4.37
N GLU A 116 11.51 -0.61 -3.33
CA GLU A 116 12.64 0.31 -3.21
C GLU A 116 13.97 -0.45 -3.16
N SER A 117 14.03 -1.51 -2.35
CA SER A 117 15.22 -2.35 -2.24
C SER A 117 15.58 -3.07 -3.56
N ALA A 118 14.57 -3.50 -4.33
CA ALA A 118 14.79 -4.08 -5.65
C ALA A 118 15.38 -3.05 -6.63
N ALA A 119 14.98 -1.79 -6.51
CA ALA A 119 15.49 -0.69 -7.33
C ALA A 119 16.93 -0.29 -6.99
N THR A 120 17.30 -0.30 -5.70
CA THR A 120 18.66 0.02 -5.25
C THR A 120 19.60 -1.19 -5.32
N GLY A 121 19.06 -2.38 -5.55
CA GLY A 121 19.77 -3.65 -5.58
C GLY A 121 20.26 -4.14 -4.20
N GLU A 122 19.94 -3.40 -3.14
CA GLU A 122 20.34 -3.67 -1.77
C GLU A 122 19.08 -3.93 -0.94
N CYS A 123 18.99 -5.12 -0.35
CA CYS A 123 17.86 -5.49 0.51
C CYS A 123 18.38 -6.27 1.72
N PRO A 124 18.99 -5.59 2.71
CA PRO A 124 19.52 -6.24 3.91
C PRO A 124 18.40 -6.93 4.71
N ASP A 125 17.21 -6.35 4.72
CA ASP A 125 16.04 -6.87 5.43
C ASP A 125 15.09 -7.73 4.56
N LEU A 126 15.53 -8.18 3.38
CA LEU A 126 14.73 -9.02 2.49
C LEU A 126 14.05 -10.20 3.22
N PRO A 127 14.73 -10.99 4.08
CA PRO A 127 14.09 -12.10 4.77
C PRO A 127 12.95 -11.65 5.69
N LYS A 128 13.06 -10.46 6.31
CA LYS A 128 12.02 -9.90 7.19
C LYS A 128 10.79 -9.47 6.38
N HIS A 129 11.00 -8.72 5.29
CA HIS A 129 9.91 -8.30 4.40
C HIS A 129 9.21 -9.51 3.76
N ALA A 130 9.97 -10.49 3.30
CA ALA A 130 9.44 -11.73 2.75
C ALA A 130 8.64 -12.52 3.80
N ALA A 131 9.08 -12.58 5.06
CA ALA A 131 8.34 -13.25 6.12
C ALA A 131 6.96 -12.61 6.39
N ILE A 132 6.87 -11.29 6.32
CA ILE A 132 5.61 -10.54 6.48
C ILE A 132 4.67 -10.81 5.29
N LEU A 133 5.21 -10.84 4.07
CA LEU A 133 4.41 -11.01 2.85
C LEU A 133 4.01 -12.47 2.59
N ARG A 134 4.78 -13.45 3.02
CA ARG A 134 4.59 -14.88 2.73
C ARG A 134 3.17 -15.42 2.97
N PRO A 135 2.46 -15.05 4.06
CA PRO A 135 1.10 -15.52 4.29
C PRO A 135 0.10 -15.14 3.18
N PHE A 136 0.41 -14.11 2.38
CA PHE A 136 -0.48 -13.56 1.36
C PHE A 136 -0.30 -14.18 -0.03
N ILE A 137 0.66 -15.10 -0.20
CA ILE A 137 1.02 -15.66 -1.53
C ILE A 137 -0.13 -16.34 -2.28
N LYS A 138 -1.13 -16.86 -1.53
CA LYS A 138 -2.33 -17.51 -2.07
C LYS A 138 -3.45 -16.56 -2.50
N GLY A 139 -3.33 -15.25 -2.22
CA GLY A 139 -4.32 -14.25 -2.66
C GLY A 139 -5.68 -14.35 -1.99
N GLY A 140 -5.76 -14.25 -0.66
CA GLY A 140 -7.03 -14.27 0.06
C GLY A 140 -7.76 -12.91 0.08
N LYS A 141 -8.29 -12.55 1.25
CA LYS A 141 -8.93 -11.24 1.52
C LYS A 141 -7.98 -10.04 1.45
N SER A 142 -6.74 -10.26 1.03
CA SER A 142 -5.66 -9.27 0.87
C SER A 142 -5.49 -8.82 -0.59
N GLY A 143 -6.19 -9.48 -1.52
CA GLY A 143 -6.14 -9.16 -2.95
C GLY A 143 -4.91 -9.71 -3.67
N THR A 144 -4.97 -9.59 -4.99
CA THR A 144 -3.96 -10.08 -5.93
C THR A 144 -2.67 -9.29 -5.82
N GLY A 145 -2.72 -7.98 -5.56
CA GLY A 145 -1.54 -7.13 -5.41
C GLY A 145 -0.57 -7.63 -4.34
N LEU A 146 -1.07 -7.95 -3.13
CA LEU A 146 -0.25 -8.50 -2.06
C LEU A 146 0.25 -9.92 -2.36
N ALA A 147 -0.53 -10.72 -3.10
CA ALA A 147 -0.07 -12.04 -3.53
C ALA A 147 1.11 -11.96 -4.49
N VAL A 148 1.08 -11.01 -5.42
CA VAL A 148 2.18 -10.77 -6.37
C VAL A 148 3.43 -10.25 -5.65
N LEU A 149 3.29 -9.31 -4.71
CA LEU A 149 4.41 -8.86 -3.86
C LEU A 149 5.00 -10.00 -3.03
N ALA A 150 4.17 -10.90 -2.50
CA ALA A 150 4.64 -12.08 -1.77
C ALA A 150 5.43 -13.06 -2.66
N ARG A 151 5.03 -13.21 -3.94
CA ARG A 151 5.79 -13.99 -4.94
C ARG A 151 7.10 -13.30 -5.26
N LEU A 152 7.11 -11.98 -5.51
CA LEU A 152 8.34 -11.22 -5.71
C LEU A 152 9.33 -11.43 -4.55
N ALA A 153 8.87 -11.22 -3.32
CA ALA A 153 9.71 -11.37 -2.12
C ALA A 153 10.26 -12.80 -1.98
N SER A 154 9.40 -13.80 -2.17
CA SER A 154 9.81 -15.22 -2.12
C SER A 154 10.82 -15.54 -3.22
N GLY A 155 10.58 -15.04 -4.44
CA GLY A 155 11.47 -15.21 -5.58
C GLY A 155 12.86 -14.63 -5.32
N MET A 156 12.93 -13.42 -4.77
CA MET A 156 14.21 -12.78 -4.40
C MET A 156 14.94 -13.56 -3.28
N VAL A 157 14.22 -14.12 -2.30
CA VAL A 157 14.83 -14.95 -1.25
C VAL A 157 15.39 -16.25 -1.84
N GLU A 158 14.60 -16.96 -2.63
CA GLU A 158 15.02 -18.24 -3.23
C GLU A 158 16.14 -18.07 -4.26
N ALA A 159 16.16 -16.94 -4.99
CA ALA A 159 17.25 -16.57 -5.91
C ALA A 159 18.62 -16.44 -5.22
N ARG A 160 18.63 -16.03 -3.94
CA ARG A 160 19.82 -15.92 -3.10
C ARG A 160 20.14 -17.20 -2.33
N GLY A 161 19.15 -18.10 -2.19
CA GLY A 161 19.21 -19.29 -1.38
C GLY A 161 19.60 -20.57 -2.15
N ALA A 162 19.13 -21.70 -1.63
CA ALA A 162 19.47 -23.04 -2.12
C ALA A 162 18.58 -23.54 -3.28
N ALA A 163 17.50 -22.84 -3.62
CA ALA A 163 16.53 -23.28 -4.63
C ALA A 163 16.29 -22.21 -5.73
N PRO A 164 17.32 -21.86 -6.52
CA PRO A 164 17.21 -20.79 -7.52
C PRO A 164 16.14 -21.05 -8.59
N ASP A 165 15.82 -22.31 -8.93
CA ASP A 165 14.74 -22.60 -9.88
C ASP A 165 13.36 -22.22 -9.32
N LYS A 166 13.12 -22.35 -8.00
CA LYS A 166 11.91 -21.79 -7.38
C LYS A 166 11.90 -20.27 -7.42
N GLY A 167 13.09 -19.66 -7.32
CA GLY A 167 13.28 -18.23 -7.53
C GLY A 167 12.75 -17.79 -8.90
N VAL A 168 13.13 -18.51 -9.97
CA VAL A 168 12.64 -18.28 -11.33
C VAL A 168 11.12 -18.38 -11.40
N GLU A 169 10.53 -19.46 -10.88
CA GLU A 169 9.07 -19.66 -10.90
C GLU A 169 8.30 -18.51 -10.24
N PHE A 170 8.75 -18.08 -9.05
CA PHE A 170 8.09 -17.00 -8.33
C PHE A 170 8.25 -15.64 -9.01
N LEU A 171 9.45 -15.31 -9.49
CA LEU A 171 9.72 -14.04 -10.15
C LEU A 171 9.00 -13.94 -11.51
N ASP A 172 8.98 -15.01 -12.31
CA ASP A 172 8.24 -15.07 -13.57
C ASP A 172 6.72 -14.94 -13.34
N SER A 173 6.19 -15.63 -12.33
CA SER A 173 4.78 -15.49 -11.94
C SER A 173 4.43 -14.07 -11.50
N ALA A 174 5.33 -13.42 -10.74
CA ALA A 174 5.13 -12.03 -10.31
C ALA A 174 5.18 -11.06 -11.50
N LEU A 175 6.15 -11.21 -12.40
CA LEU A 175 6.29 -10.41 -13.61
C LEU A 175 5.06 -10.51 -14.52
N LYS A 176 4.59 -11.74 -14.80
CA LYS A 176 3.40 -11.98 -15.64
C LYS A 176 2.16 -11.33 -15.04
N SER A 177 1.90 -11.57 -13.76
CA SER A 177 0.73 -11.01 -13.07
C SER A 177 0.79 -9.48 -13.04
N ALA A 178 1.97 -8.90 -12.78
CA ALA A 178 2.17 -7.46 -12.80
C ALA A 178 1.96 -6.87 -14.21
N GLY A 179 2.40 -7.57 -15.26
CA GLY A 179 2.19 -7.15 -16.64
C GLY A 179 0.73 -7.20 -17.07
N GLU A 180 0.01 -8.27 -16.71
CA GLU A 180 -1.42 -8.42 -16.97
C GLU A 180 -2.26 -7.31 -16.30
N GLU A 181 -1.82 -6.85 -15.12
CA GLU A 181 -2.54 -5.83 -14.34
C GLU A 181 -2.05 -4.39 -14.56
N GLY A 182 -0.96 -4.21 -15.30
CA GLY A 182 -0.34 -2.91 -15.56
C GLY A 182 0.44 -2.34 -14.36
N TRP A 183 0.89 -3.18 -13.43
CA TRP A 183 1.67 -2.76 -12.25
C TRP A 183 3.16 -2.65 -12.58
N ALA A 184 3.51 -1.67 -13.41
CA ALA A 184 4.84 -1.55 -14.00
C ALA A 184 5.99 -1.52 -12.97
N GLU A 185 5.82 -0.88 -11.80
CA GLU A 185 6.84 -0.86 -10.74
C GLU A 185 7.16 -2.28 -10.21
N ILE A 186 6.15 -3.11 -10.01
CA ILE A 186 6.33 -4.51 -9.60
C ILE A 186 6.94 -5.32 -10.74
N GLY A 187 6.46 -5.10 -11.97
CA GLY A 187 6.96 -5.80 -13.15
C GLY A 187 8.43 -5.51 -13.43
N VAL A 188 8.86 -4.26 -13.28
CA VAL A 188 10.27 -3.86 -13.36
C VAL A 188 11.10 -4.57 -12.29
N ALA A 189 10.68 -4.51 -11.02
CA ALA A 189 11.39 -5.17 -9.93
C ALA A 189 11.51 -6.70 -10.18
N ALA A 190 10.41 -7.37 -10.53
CA ALA A 190 10.39 -8.80 -10.80
C ALA A 190 11.23 -9.17 -12.02
N GLY A 191 11.14 -8.42 -13.11
CA GLY A 191 11.86 -8.69 -14.35
C GLY A 191 13.37 -8.48 -14.24
N VAL A 192 13.81 -7.42 -13.54
CA VAL A 192 15.24 -7.18 -13.28
C VAL A 192 15.83 -8.29 -12.41
N GLU A 193 15.13 -8.69 -11.35
CA GLU A 193 15.57 -9.80 -10.48
C GLU A 193 15.60 -11.13 -11.21
N LEU A 194 14.61 -11.40 -12.08
CA LEU A 194 14.55 -12.59 -12.92
C LEU A 194 15.69 -12.64 -13.93
N ALA A 195 15.97 -11.51 -14.60
CA ALA A 195 17.08 -11.38 -15.53
C ALA A 195 18.43 -11.62 -14.84
N ALA A 196 18.64 -11.01 -13.67
CA ALA A 196 19.86 -11.20 -12.88
C ALA A 196 20.05 -12.67 -12.46
N LEU A 197 18.96 -13.34 -12.07
CA LEU A 197 18.99 -14.76 -11.73
C LEU A 197 19.34 -15.63 -12.94
N HIS A 198 18.75 -15.37 -14.10
CA HIS A 198 19.07 -16.09 -15.34
C HIS A 198 20.52 -15.88 -15.80
N LEU A 199 21.06 -14.66 -15.67
CA LEU A 199 22.47 -14.38 -15.93
C LEU A 199 23.38 -15.20 -15.01
N LYS A 200 23.07 -15.26 -13.71
CA LYS A 200 23.81 -16.07 -12.74
C LYS A 200 23.79 -17.58 -13.10
N GLN A 201 22.75 -18.03 -13.79
CA GLN A 201 22.60 -19.40 -14.28
C GLN A 201 23.19 -19.62 -15.69
N GLY A 202 23.78 -18.61 -16.33
CA GLY A 202 24.30 -18.68 -17.70
C GLY A 202 23.21 -18.76 -18.79
N ARG A 203 21.96 -18.39 -18.47
CA ARG A 203 20.80 -18.46 -19.38
C ARG A 203 20.54 -17.09 -20.02
N GLU A 204 21.44 -16.64 -20.89
CA GLU A 204 21.38 -15.29 -21.48
C GLU A 204 20.10 -15.00 -22.27
N ASP A 205 19.59 -15.96 -23.06
CA ASP A 205 18.33 -15.79 -23.81
C ASP A 205 17.13 -15.57 -22.88
N ALA A 206 17.09 -16.31 -21.77
CA ALA A 206 16.04 -16.16 -20.77
C ALA A 206 16.17 -14.81 -20.02
N ALA A 207 17.41 -14.37 -19.75
CA ALA A 207 17.65 -13.05 -19.18
C ALA A 207 17.17 -11.93 -20.12
N ALA A 208 17.51 -12.02 -21.42
CA ALA A 208 17.06 -11.06 -22.43
C ALA A 208 15.53 -11.03 -22.56
N ALA A 209 14.87 -12.20 -22.50
CA ALA A 209 13.41 -12.30 -22.50
C ALA A 209 12.77 -11.62 -21.28
N ALA A 210 13.34 -11.81 -20.09
CA ALA A 210 12.89 -11.12 -18.87
C ALA A 210 13.08 -9.60 -18.97
N VAL A 211 14.20 -9.13 -19.54
CA VAL A 211 14.43 -7.70 -19.80
C VAL A 211 13.40 -7.13 -20.78
N GLY A 212 13.14 -7.83 -21.89
CA GLY A 212 12.12 -7.42 -22.86
C GLY A 212 10.71 -7.35 -22.24
N ALA A 213 10.37 -8.32 -21.38
CA ALA A 213 9.07 -8.37 -20.74
C ALA A 213 8.81 -7.17 -19.81
N PHE A 214 9.77 -6.79 -18.95
CA PHE A 214 9.56 -5.60 -18.11
C PHE A 214 9.71 -4.29 -18.90
N ALA A 215 10.59 -4.24 -19.91
CA ALA A 215 10.78 -3.06 -20.74
C ALA A 215 9.49 -2.70 -21.50
N ALA A 216 8.69 -3.70 -21.92
CA ALA A 216 7.39 -3.50 -22.55
C ALA A 216 6.34 -2.85 -21.62
N LEU A 217 6.54 -2.88 -20.30
CA LEU A 217 5.67 -2.20 -19.34
C LEU A 217 5.93 -0.69 -19.27
N LEU A 218 7.08 -0.24 -19.78
CA LEU A 218 7.45 1.15 -19.83
C LEU A 218 6.96 1.74 -21.16
N THR A 219 6.08 2.73 -21.05
CA THR A 219 5.48 3.39 -22.20
C THR A 219 5.85 4.87 -22.20
N ALA A 220 5.54 5.57 -23.29
CA ALA A 220 5.71 7.02 -23.35
C ALA A 220 4.97 7.78 -22.23
N ARG A 221 3.96 7.17 -21.60
CA ARG A 221 3.20 7.71 -20.46
C ARG A 221 3.77 7.34 -19.10
N SER A 222 4.79 6.49 -19.03
CA SER A 222 5.42 6.15 -17.75
C SER A 222 6.08 7.40 -17.16
N GLY A 223 5.71 7.78 -15.94
CA GLY A 223 6.27 8.96 -15.27
C GLY A 223 7.77 8.84 -14.98
N ASN A 224 8.44 9.98 -14.78
CA ASN A 224 9.88 10.06 -14.54
C ASN A 224 10.34 9.22 -13.34
N ARG A 225 9.54 9.13 -12.27
CA ARG A 225 9.83 8.29 -11.10
C ARG A 225 10.05 6.84 -11.49
N LEU A 226 9.14 6.24 -12.24
CA LEU A 226 9.22 4.86 -12.68
C LEU A 226 10.40 4.62 -13.64
N ARG A 227 10.64 5.55 -14.57
CA ARG A 227 11.81 5.48 -15.47
C ARG A 227 13.12 5.48 -14.71
N ASN A 228 13.28 6.42 -13.76
CA ASN A 228 14.47 6.52 -12.92
C ASN A 228 14.67 5.28 -12.05
N LEU A 229 13.58 4.73 -11.51
CA LEU A 229 13.60 3.49 -10.75
C LEU A 229 14.11 2.32 -11.61
N ALA A 230 13.54 2.16 -12.81
CA ALA A 230 13.96 1.11 -13.74
C ALA A 230 15.42 1.24 -14.17
N THR A 231 15.87 2.47 -14.50
CA THR A 231 17.28 2.73 -14.84
C THR A 231 18.21 2.33 -13.70
N LYS A 232 17.95 2.79 -12.48
CA LYS A 232 18.76 2.43 -11.30
C LYS A 232 18.80 0.92 -11.06
N ALA A 233 17.65 0.26 -11.18
CA ALA A 233 17.54 -1.18 -10.99
C ALA A 233 18.40 -1.95 -12.01
N VAL A 234 18.30 -1.59 -13.30
CA VAL A 234 19.09 -2.21 -14.38
C VAL A 234 20.57 -1.94 -14.20
N GLU A 235 20.98 -0.70 -13.96
CA GLU A 235 22.38 -0.32 -13.77
C GLU A 235 23.03 -1.06 -12.61
N LYS A 236 22.32 -1.22 -11.49
CA LYS A 236 22.85 -1.91 -10.31
C LYS A 236 22.83 -3.43 -10.46
N ARG A 237 21.72 -4.00 -10.92
CA ARG A 237 21.52 -5.47 -10.90
C ARG A 237 22.02 -6.19 -12.13
N LEU A 238 22.07 -5.50 -13.27
CA LEU A 238 22.55 -6.03 -14.55
C LEU A 238 23.87 -5.37 -14.96
N ALA A 239 24.64 -4.84 -13.99
CA ALA A 239 25.97 -4.31 -14.22
C ALA A 239 26.86 -5.35 -14.91
N GLY A 240 27.41 -5.00 -16.07
CA GLY A 240 28.27 -5.89 -16.85
C GLY A 240 27.54 -7.01 -17.61
N ALA A 241 26.21 -6.99 -17.68
CA ALA A 241 25.46 -7.93 -18.50
C ALA A 241 25.82 -7.78 -20.00
N PRO A 242 25.82 -8.87 -20.79
CA PRO A 242 26.08 -8.81 -22.22
C PRO A 242 25.12 -7.88 -22.96
N GLU A 243 25.59 -7.26 -24.05
CA GLU A 243 24.77 -6.36 -24.85
C GLU A 243 23.47 -7.01 -25.35
N LYS A 244 23.53 -8.30 -25.70
CA LYS A 244 22.35 -9.10 -26.08
C LYS A 244 21.24 -9.06 -25.02
N VAL A 245 21.59 -9.08 -23.74
CA VAL A 245 20.65 -9.06 -22.62
C VAL A 245 20.11 -7.65 -22.38
N LEU A 246 20.95 -6.63 -22.57
CA LEU A 246 20.58 -5.22 -22.38
C LEU A 246 19.89 -4.59 -23.59
N ALA A 247 19.95 -5.20 -24.78
CA ALA A 247 19.39 -4.65 -26.01
C ALA A 247 17.90 -4.29 -25.91
N PRO A 248 17.00 -5.12 -25.32
CA PRO A 248 15.60 -4.76 -25.17
C PRO A 248 15.38 -3.51 -24.28
N TRP A 249 16.20 -3.36 -23.23
CA TRP A 249 16.17 -2.18 -22.36
C TRP A 249 16.64 -0.92 -23.10
N LYS A 250 17.78 -0.98 -23.80
CA LYS A 250 18.30 0.14 -24.59
C LYS A 250 17.27 0.60 -25.63
N SER A 251 16.65 -0.34 -26.34
CA SER A 251 15.60 -0.03 -27.31
C SER A 251 14.41 0.67 -26.66
N ALA A 252 13.94 0.20 -25.49
CA ALA A 252 12.87 0.89 -24.77
C ALA A 252 13.26 2.31 -24.35
N GLN A 253 14.50 2.55 -23.90
CA GLN A 253 14.98 3.89 -23.53
C GLN A 253 14.95 4.89 -24.69
N GLU A 254 15.21 4.46 -25.93
CA GLU A 254 15.13 5.33 -27.11
C GLU A 254 13.71 5.87 -27.33
N TYR A 255 12.69 5.03 -27.13
CA TYR A 255 11.27 5.40 -27.22
C TYR A 255 10.78 6.21 -26.00
N LEU A 256 11.54 6.22 -24.91
CA LEU A 256 11.26 7.01 -23.71
C LEU A 256 11.88 8.42 -23.76
N SER A 257 12.34 8.88 -24.93
CA SER A 257 12.77 10.27 -25.19
C SER A 257 11.83 11.31 -24.54
N PRO A 258 12.37 12.44 -24.05
CA PRO A 258 11.75 13.19 -22.97
C PRO A 258 10.35 13.63 -23.38
N ALA A 259 9.35 13.10 -22.68
CA ALA A 259 8.06 13.74 -22.66
C ALA A 259 8.33 15.17 -22.19
N THR A 260 8.00 16.15 -23.04
CA THR A 260 7.96 17.56 -22.64
C THR A 260 7.28 17.61 -21.29
N SER A 261 7.98 18.17 -20.31
CA SER A 261 7.45 18.41 -18.97
C SER A 261 6.11 19.09 -19.14
N SER A 262 5.01 18.37 -18.94
CA SER A 262 3.73 19.01 -18.75
C SER A 262 3.85 19.67 -17.40
N ALA A 263 4.25 20.94 -17.41
CA ALA A 263 4.05 21.86 -16.30
C ALA A 263 2.65 21.58 -15.76
N GLY A 264 2.57 21.31 -14.45
CA GLY A 264 1.38 20.81 -13.79
C GLY A 264 0.14 21.52 -14.31
N ALA A 265 -0.77 20.75 -14.90
CA ALA A 265 -2.12 21.24 -15.07
C ALA A 265 -2.61 21.63 -13.68
N ASP A 266 -3.06 22.88 -13.58
CA ASP A 266 -3.56 23.53 -12.38
C ASP A 266 -4.18 22.51 -11.44
N GLY A 267 -3.61 22.41 -10.24
CA GLY A 267 -4.30 21.76 -9.14
C GLY A 267 -5.66 22.43 -9.05
N GLY A 268 -6.72 21.70 -9.43
CA GLY A 268 -8.07 22.20 -9.30
C GLY A 268 -8.19 22.73 -7.88
N ALA A 269 -8.46 24.03 -7.76
CA ALA A 269 -8.74 24.64 -6.47
C ALA A 269 -9.77 23.74 -5.79
N GLY A 270 -9.40 23.21 -4.63
CA GLY A 270 -10.36 22.51 -3.78
C GLY A 270 -11.54 23.46 -3.64
N ALA A 271 -12.74 22.96 -3.96
CA ALA A 271 -13.93 23.71 -3.63
C ALA A 271 -13.81 24.07 -2.14
N ASP A 272 -13.95 25.36 -1.82
CA ASP A 272 -14.02 25.81 -0.43
C ASP A 272 -14.94 24.84 0.28
N GLY A 273 -14.44 24.20 1.35
CA GLY A 273 -15.26 23.34 2.19
C GLY A 273 -16.47 24.19 2.57
N ALA A 274 -17.61 23.91 1.94
CA ALA A 274 -18.80 24.67 2.17
C ALA A 274 -19.00 24.62 3.68
N SER A 275 -19.07 25.80 4.30
CA SER A 275 -19.35 25.97 5.72
C SER A 275 -20.68 25.31 6.00
N SER A 276 -20.63 24.00 6.25
CA SER A 276 -21.79 23.18 6.45
C SER A 276 -22.37 23.63 7.79
N PRO A 277 -23.63 24.10 7.84
CA PRO A 277 -24.27 24.50 9.09
C PRO A 277 -24.50 23.30 10.03
N HIS A 278 -24.10 22.09 9.63
CA HIS A 278 -24.24 20.87 10.40
C HIS A 278 -22.93 20.52 11.11
N PRO A 279 -22.92 20.33 12.44
CA PRO A 279 -21.71 20.11 13.23
C PRO A 279 -21.07 18.71 13.03
N VAL A 280 -21.59 17.88 12.11
CA VAL A 280 -21.17 16.48 11.89
C VAL A 280 -21.35 16.13 10.41
N SER A 281 -20.33 15.54 9.79
CA SER A 281 -20.40 15.07 8.41
C SER A 281 -21.24 13.78 8.26
N PRO A 282 -21.71 13.41 7.06
CA PRO A 282 -22.34 12.11 6.81
C PRO A 282 -21.51 10.92 7.32
N LEU A 283 -20.18 10.96 7.16
CA LEU A 283 -19.26 10.01 7.75
C LEU A 283 -19.33 10.04 9.29
N GLY A 284 -19.30 11.21 9.91
CA GLY A 284 -19.40 11.35 11.36
C GLY A 284 -20.68 10.72 11.94
N GLU A 285 -21.80 10.85 11.23
CA GLU A 285 -23.06 10.18 11.59
C GLU A 285 -22.99 8.65 11.36
N ALA A 286 -22.36 8.20 10.28
CA ALA A 286 -22.17 6.78 9.99
C ALA A 286 -21.28 6.10 11.04
N LEU A 287 -20.17 6.74 11.44
CA LEU A 287 -19.26 6.24 12.47
C LEU A 287 -19.95 6.06 13.82
N LYS A 288 -20.95 6.87 14.17
CA LYS A 288 -21.74 6.69 15.42
C LYS A 288 -22.66 5.47 15.35
N LYS A 289 -23.26 5.20 14.18
CA LYS A 289 -24.37 4.24 14.03
C LYS A 289 -23.93 2.85 13.62
N LEU A 290 -22.86 2.74 12.84
CA LEU A 290 -22.43 1.46 12.27
C LEU A 290 -21.71 0.60 13.33
N PRO A 291 -21.92 -0.73 13.36
CA PRO A 291 -21.15 -1.62 14.21
C PRO A 291 -19.71 -1.78 13.69
N ALA A 292 -18.79 -2.20 14.55
CA ALA A 292 -17.43 -2.59 14.15
C ALA A 292 -17.46 -3.68 13.07
N GLY A 293 -16.48 -3.67 12.16
CA GLY A 293 -16.41 -4.60 11.02
C GLY A 293 -17.40 -4.32 9.88
N ARG A 294 -18.34 -3.37 10.03
CA ARG A 294 -19.24 -3.00 8.93
C ARG A 294 -18.50 -2.14 7.90
N ILE A 295 -18.71 -2.44 6.61
CA ILE A 295 -18.12 -1.71 5.50
C ILE A 295 -18.61 -0.26 5.50
N LEU A 296 -17.67 0.70 5.51
CA LEU A 296 -17.88 2.13 5.35
C LEU A 296 -17.87 2.53 3.88
N ALA A 297 -16.85 2.08 3.14
CA ALA A 297 -16.58 2.47 1.78
C ALA A 297 -16.05 1.29 0.96
N THR A 298 -16.37 1.28 -0.32
CA THR A 298 -15.85 0.31 -1.28
C THR A 298 -15.32 1.02 -2.51
N VAL A 299 -14.14 0.61 -2.98
CA VAL A 299 -13.60 1.02 -4.27
C VAL A 299 -13.41 -0.19 -5.16
N GLU A 300 -14.10 -0.20 -6.29
CA GLU A 300 -13.98 -1.25 -7.30
C GLU A 300 -13.11 -0.77 -8.46
N ARG A 301 -12.11 -1.57 -8.88
CA ARG A 301 -11.38 -1.33 -10.12
C ARG A 301 -12.20 -1.86 -11.29
N ILE A 302 -12.83 -0.95 -12.03
CA ILE A 302 -13.63 -1.22 -13.22
C ILE A 302 -12.77 -1.08 -14.49
N ASP A 303 -13.27 -1.51 -15.65
CA ASP A 303 -12.51 -1.55 -16.90
C ASP A 303 -11.86 -0.22 -17.32
N ARG A 304 -12.40 0.92 -16.86
CA ARG A 304 -11.93 2.26 -17.24
C ARG A 304 -11.58 3.15 -16.04
N GLY A 305 -11.28 2.57 -14.88
CA GLY A 305 -10.85 3.31 -13.69
C GLY A 305 -11.41 2.75 -12.39
N PHE A 306 -11.95 3.64 -11.54
CA PHE A 306 -12.43 3.27 -10.21
C PHE A 306 -13.84 3.78 -9.95
N GLU A 307 -14.61 3.00 -9.20
CA GLU A 307 -15.90 3.41 -8.65
C GLU A 307 -15.86 3.34 -7.12
N LEU A 308 -16.08 4.49 -6.46
CA LEU A 308 -16.29 4.62 -5.02
C LEU A 308 -17.77 4.56 -4.69
N ARG A 309 -18.13 3.72 -3.73
CA ARG A 309 -19.43 3.70 -3.06
C ARG A 309 -19.23 3.82 -1.55
N VAL A 310 -20.21 4.41 -0.88
CA VAL A 310 -20.21 4.61 0.57
C VAL A 310 -21.47 4.02 1.20
N SER A 311 -21.38 3.72 2.48
CA SER A 311 -22.44 3.01 3.21
C SER A 311 -23.64 3.88 3.62
N TRP A 312 -23.44 5.19 3.74
CA TRP A 312 -24.49 6.13 4.19
C TRP A 312 -25.30 6.73 3.04
N ASP A 313 -24.79 6.70 1.81
CA ASP A 313 -25.53 7.09 0.61
C ASP A 313 -25.47 5.98 -0.46
N PRO A 314 -26.51 5.13 -0.54
CA PRO A 314 -26.60 4.08 -1.56
C PRO A 314 -26.70 4.61 -3.00
N ARG A 315 -27.02 5.89 -3.18
CA ARG A 315 -27.12 6.53 -4.50
C ARG A 315 -25.80 7.13 -4.94
N PHE A 316 -24.89 7.42 -4.01
CA PHE A 316 -23.57 7.92 -4.33
C PHE A 316 -22.76 6.91 -5.14
N ARG A 317 -22.20 7.37 -6.26
CA ARG A 317 -21.27 6.64 -7.11
C ARG A 317 -20.22 7.60 -7.66
N GLY A 318 -19.11 7.72 -6.95
CA GLY A 318 -17.97 8.50 -7.42
C GLY A 318 -17.18 7.69 -8.44
N THR A 319 -17.11 8.15 -9.69
CA THR A 319 -16.30 7.47 -10.72
C THR A 319 -15.10 8.31 -11.11
N LEU A 320 -13.92 7.72 -11.10
CA LEU A 320 -12.71 8.33 -11.63
C LEU A 320 -12.20 7.49 -12.80
N LYS A 321 -12.02 8.12 -13.96
CA LYS A 321 -11.33 7.47 -15.08
C LYS A 321 -9.82 7.42 -14.79
N GLU A 322 -9.13 6.40 -15.32
CA GLU A 322 -7.66 6.33 -15.20
C GLU A 322 -7.03 7.63 -15.71
N VAL A 323 -6.29 8.31 -14.83
CA VAL A 323 -5.55 9.55 -15.11
C VAL A 323 -4.20 9.48 -14.41
N GLU A 324 -3.23 10.21 -14.95
CA GLU A 324 -1.88 10.25 -14.39
C GLU A 324 -1.86 11.01 -13.04
N GLY A 325 -1.02 10.53 -12.12
CA GLY A 325 -0.84 11.08 -10.78
C GLY A 325 -1.88 10.61 -9.77
N THR A 326 -1.84 11.20 -8.57
CA THR A 326 -2.80 10.90 -7.51
C THR A 326 -4.01 11.82 -7.62
N LYS A 327 -5.20 11.23 -7.68
CA LYS A 327 -6.48 11.95 -7.62
C LYS A 327 -7.29 11.47 -6.42
N TYR A 328 -8.29 12.26 -6.06
CA TYR A 328 -9.14 11.97 -4.92
C TYR A 328 -10.60 11.86 -5.31
N LEU A 329 -11.29 10.91 -4.70
CA LEU A 329 -12.74 10.88 -4.62
C LEU A 329 -13.13 11.17 -3.18
N ASP A 330 -14.10 12.05 -3.00
CA ASP A 330 -14.58 12.47 -1.70
C ASP A 330 -16.10 12.31 -1.63
N ASP A 331 -16.57 11.79 -0.51
CA ASP A 331 -17.97 11.90 -0.13
C ASP A 331 -18.12 12.00 1.38
N GLY A 332 -18.88 13.01 1.83
CA GLY A 332 -19.38 13.08 3.20
C GLY A 332 -18.30 13.07 4.29
N GLY A 333 -17.09 13.57 4.01
CA GLY A 333 -15.95 13.56 4.94
C GLY A 333 -15.04 12.35 4.82
N LEU A 334 -15.26 11.44 3.85
CA LEU A 334 -14.34 10.36 3.54
C LEU A 334 -13.64 10.63 2.20
N THR A 335 -12.31 10.73 2.22
CA THR A 335 -11.51 10.93 1.01
C THR A 335 -10.67 9.69 0.70
N VAL A 336 -10.77 9.20 -0.53
CA VAL A 336 -9.96 8.10 -1.06
C VAL A 336 -9.06 8.59 -2.18
N GLY A 337 -7.79 8.20 -2.12
CA GLY A 337 -6.77 8.48 -3.12
C GLY A 337 -6.66 7.34 -4.11
N LEU A 338 -6.53 7.70 -5.38
CA LEU A 338 -6.42 6.79 -6.52
C LEU A 338 -5.18 7.19 -7.32
N SER A 339 -4.29 6.23 -7.59
CA SER A 339 -3.05 6.45 -8.33
C SER A 339 -2.69 5.20 -9.11
N ASP A 340 -2.71 5.26 -10.44
CA ASP A 340 -2.58 4.11 -11.34
C ASP A 340 -3.61 3.01 -11.00
N ALA A 341 -3.16 1.85 -10.53
CA ALA A 341 -3.99 0.75 -10.03
C ALA A 341 -4.10 0.72 -8.49
N GLY A 342 -3.60 1.76 -7.81
CA GLY A 342 -3.52 1.86 -6.35
C GLY A 342 -4.68 2.63 -5.73
N VAL A 343 -5.13 2.17 -4.56
CA VAL A 343 -6.18 2.80 -3.74
C VAL A 343 -5.68 2.96 -2.30
N ALA A 344 -5.92 4.11 -1.69
CA ALA A 344 -5.59 4.38 -0.30
C ALA A 344 -6.64 5.27 0.37
N LEU A 345 -6.94 5.03 1.65
CA LEU A 345 -7.67 6.01 2.45
C LEU A 345 -6.77 7.22 2.69
N ARG A 346 -7.32 8.43 2.56
CA ARG A 346 -6.56 9.68 2.67
C ARG A 346 -6.96 10.49 3.87
N MET A 347 -8.25 10.57 4.11
CA MET A 347 -8.83 11.37 5.18
C MET A 347 -10.17 10.78 5.61
N THR A 348 -10.40 10.84 6.92
CA THR A 348 -11.69 10.69 7.58
C THR A 348 -11.95 11.92 8.44
N ASP A 349 -12.82 12.79 7.95
CA ASP A 349 -13.24 14.00 8.61
C ASP A 349 -14.68 13.86 9.11
N PRO A 350 -14.87 13.40 10.37
CA PRO A 350 -16.19 13.27 10.96
C PRO A 350 -16.88 14.62 11.24
N ARG A 351 -16.15 15.75 11.16
CA ARG A 351 -16.67 17.09 11.44
C ARG A 351 -17.04 17.84 10.15
N GLY A 352 -16.46 17.47 9.01
CA GLY A 352 -16.67 18.15 7.72
C GLY A 352 -16.04 19.55 7.68
N LEU A 353 -14.95 19.74 8.41
CA LEU A 353 -14.25 21.02 8.55
C LEU A 353 -12.94 21.08 7.76
N ASP A 354 -12.40 19.93 7.35
CA ASP A 354 -11.12 19.86 6.68
C ASP A 354 -11.29 20.00 5.16
N GLY A 355 -10.38 20.75 4.55
CA GLY A 355 -10.29 20.85 3.10
C GLY A 355 -9.76 19.55 2.49
N GLN A 356 -10.08 19.30 1.22
CA GLN A 356 -9.54 18.13 0.51
C GLN A 356 -8.01 18.15 0.52
N PRO A 357 -7.35 16.99 0.69
CA PRO A 357 -5.91 16.87 0.46
C PRO A 357 -5.54 17.41 -0.93
N GLY A 358 -4.47 18.21 -1.01
CA GLY A 358 -3.98 18.71 -2.28
C GLY A 358 -3.59 17.58 -3.24
N ALA A 359 -3.90 17.75 -4.54
CA ALA A 359 -3.46 16.83 -5.58
C ALA A 359 -1.93 16.71 -5.58
N SER A 360 -1.43 15.48 -5.58
CA SER A 360 0.01 15.18 -5.65
C SER A 360 0.31 14.39 -6.91
N SER A 361 1.48 14.63 -7.50
CA SER A 361 1.99 13.77 -8.58
C SER A 361 2.35 12.38 -8.10
N GLU A 362 2.51 12.17 -6.79
CA GLU A 362 3.05 10.95 -6.20
C GLU A 362 2.19 10.40 -5.06
N ARG A 363 2.39 9.11 -4.77
CA ARG A 363 1.84 8.43 -3.60
C ARG A 363 2.62 8.86 -2.37
N GLU A 364 1.93 9.04 -1.25
CA GLU A 364 2.61 9.33 0.01
C GLU A 364 3.33 8.09 0.56
N GLU A 365 4.59 8.29 0.91
CA GLU A 365 5.46 7.27 1.49
C GLU A 365 4.94 6.79 2.87
N GLY A 366 5.09 5.50 3.13
CA GLY A 366 4.77 4.87 4.41
C GLY A 366 3.27 4.65 4.68
N LEU A 367 2.37 5.18 3.86
CA LEU A 367 0.93 4.93 3.97
C LEU A 367 0.47 3.77 3.10
N ALA A 368 -0.62 3.13 3.50
CA ALA A 368 -1.12 1.91 2.90
C ALA A 368 -1.79 2.16 1.53
N TRP A 369 -1.01 2.01 0.44
CA TRP A 369 -1.49 1.95 -0.93
C TRP A 369 -1.70 0.51 -1.40
N TYR A 370 -2.95 0.14 -1.61
CA TYR A 370 -3.34 -1.18 -2.07
C TYR A 370 -3.46 -1.23 -3.58
N ARG A 371 -2.75 -2.15 -4.23
CA ARG A 371 -2.86 -2.39 -5.68
C ARG A 371 -4.03 -3.34 -5.94
N LEU A 372 -5.00 -2.90 -6.73
CA LEU A 372 -6.19 -3.67 -7.10
C LEU A 372 -6.04 -4.28 -8.48
N ALA A 373 -6.30 -5.57 -8.62
CA ALA A 373 -6.44 -6.18 -9.93
C ALA A 373 -7.76 -5.74 -10.58
N ARG A 374 -7.89 -5.94 -11.89
CA ARG A 374 -9.14 -5.70 -12.59
C ARG A 374 -10.27 -6.47 -11.93
N LYS A 375 -11.39 -5.79 -11.71
CA LYS A 375 -12.55 -6.31 -10.99
C LYS A 375 -12.24 -6.72 -9.56
N GLU A 376 -11.23 -6.18 -8.89
CA GLU A 376 -11.13 -6.32 -7.43
C GLU A 376 -11.82 -5.15 -6.73
N THR A 377 -12.36 -5.42 -5.55
CA THR A 377 -13.00 -4.44 -4.69
C THR A 377 -12.22 -4.29 -3.40
N TRP A 378 -11.70 -3.10 -3.15
CA TRP A 378 -11.17 -2.65 -1.86
C TRP A 378 -12.34 -2.27 -0.96
N ASN A 379 -12.42 -2.87 0.23
CA ASN A 379 -13.46 -2.61 1.22
C ASN A 379 -12.80 -2.10 2.50
N LEU A 380 -13.23 -0.92 2.95
CA LEU A 380 -12.86 -0.37 4.25
C LEU A 380 -13.99 -0.60 5.24
N SER A 381 -13.70 -1.22 6.38
CA SER A 381 -14.62 -1.33 7.50
C SER A 381 -14.46 -0.20 8.51
N LYS A 382 -15.48 0.00 9.36
CA LYS A 382 -15.51 1.04 10.40
C LYS A 382 -14.30 0.98 11.36
N ASP A 383 -13.86 -0.22 11.68
CA ASP A 383 -12.73 -0.49 12.57
C ASP A 383 -11.36 -0.34 11.87
N GLY A 384 -11.33 0.21 10.65
CA GLY A 384 -10.10 0.49 9.92
C GLY A 384 -9.44 -0.74 9.31
N VAL A 385 -10.18 -1.84 9.13
CA VAL A 385 -9.69 -3.02 8.42
C VAL A 385 -9.99 -2.89 6.93
N VAL A 386 -8.98 -3.16 6.13
CA VAL A 386 -9.09 -3.27 4.68
C VAL A 386 -9.19 -4.74 4.29
N THR A 387 -10.13 -5.05 3.41
CA THR A 387 -10.17 -6.33 2.71
C THR A 387 -10.32 -6.11 1.21
N ILE A 388 -9.63 -6.92 0.42
CA ILE A 388 -9.77 -6.95 -1.03
C ILE A 388 -10.41 -8.27 -1.43
N THR A 389 -11.48 -8.18 -2.20
CA THR A 389 -12.23 -9.33 -2.69
C THR A 389 -12.35 -9.26 -4.20
N ALA A 390 -12.48 -10.41 -4.85
CA ALA A 390 -12.93 -10.45 -6.24
C ALA A 390 -14.30 -9.74 -6.33
N GLY A 391 -14.40 -8.87 -7.32
CA GLY A 391 -15.59 -8.14 -7.73
C GLY A 391 -16.62 -9.09 -8.32
N ARG A 392 -17.86 -8.62 -8.36
CA ARG A 392 -19.03 -9.43 -8.70
C ARG A 392 -19.30 -9.47 -10.19
#